data_AF-A0A6G8CC34-F1
#
_entry.id   AF-A0A6G8CC34-F1
#
_cell.length_a   1.000
_cell.length_b   1.000
_cell.length_c   1.000
_cell.angle_alpha   90.00
_cell.angle_beta   90.00
_cell.angle_gamma   90.00
#
_symmetry.space_group_name_H-M   'P 1'
#
loop_
_entity.id
_entity.type
_entity.pdbx_description
1 polymer ?
#
loop_
_entity_poly.entity_id
_entity_poly.type
_entity_poly.pdbx_seq_one_letter_code
_entity_poly.pdbx_strand_id
1 'polypeptide(L)'
;MFRGRLRRRAFWGRVAALYTGFLLTYASLDMWVYYQADKKDYAILALVFLLTVTTALVVVQTVKRLHDTNLTGGWWWWLLVVPIIGNLFGAGIPLVDGTAGPNRFGPDPKKRLAYSPPANAENLPII
;
A
#
# COMPACT_ATOMS: atom_id res chain seq x y z
N MET A 1 0.83 -9.10 13.04
CA MET A 1 0.38 -8.57 11.71
C MET A 1 1.14 -7.33 11.23
N PHE A 2 1.88 -6.61 12.09
CA PHE A 2 2.60 -5.36 11.78
C PHE A 2 4.14 -5.43 11.75
N ARG A 3 4.74 -6.60 11.97
CA ARG A 3 6.21 -6.77 11.96
C ARG A 3 6.69 -7.30 10.62
N GLY A 4 7.76 -6.69 10.10
CA GLY A 4 8.47 -7.15 8.91
C GLY A 4 7.97 -6.57 7.57
N ARG A 5 8.84 -6.71 6.56
CA ARG A 5 8.68 -6.22 5.19
C ARG A 5 7.62 -7.00 4.41
N LEU A 6 6.86 -6.34 3.53
CA LEU A 6 5.70 -6.93 2.86
C LEU A 6 6.04 -7.44 1.43
N ARG A 7 5.74 -8.71 1.14
CA ARG A 7 5.86 -9.23 -0.24
C ARG A 7 4.82 -8.58 -1.17
N ARG A 8 5.20 -8.33 -2.44
CA ARG A 8 4.31 -7.78 -3.50
C ARG A 8 2.96 -8.51 -3.58
N ARG A 9 2.96 -9.85 -3.56
CA ARG A 9 1.72 -10.65 -3.59
C ARG A 9 0.80 -10.42 -2.39
N ALA A 10 1.39 -10.24 -1.20
CA ALA A 10 0.63 -10.02 0.02
C ALA A 10 0.08 -8.60 0.09
N PHE A 11 0.79 -7.62 -0.49
CA PHE A 11 0.28 -6.27 -0.70
C PHE A 11 -0.96 -6.29 -1.60
N TRP A 12 -0.86 -6.85 -2.81
CA TRP A 12 -1.99 -6.89 -3.75
C TRP A 12 -3.17 -7.67 -3.20
N GLY A 13 -2.95 -8.80 -2.52
CA GLY A 13 -4.04 -9.54 -1.87
C GLY A 13 -4.76 -8.73 -0.79
N ARG A 14 -4.02 -7.94 0.01
CA ARG A 14 -4.63 -7.06 1.03
C ARG A 14 -5.38 -5.90 0.40
N VAL A 15 -4.83 -5.26 -0.64
CA VAL A 15 -5.48 -4.16 -1.35
C VAL A 15 -6.73 -4.64 -2.08
N ALA A 16 -6.66 -5.79 -2.76
CA ALA A 16 -7.81 -6.41 -3.40
C ALA A 16 -8.91 -6.73 -2.38
N ALA A 17 -8.57 -7.34 -1.24
CA ALA A 17 -9.55 -7.62 -0.18
C ALA A 17 -10.23 -6.35 0.35
N LEU A 18 -9.49 -5.24 0.49
CA LEU A 18 -10.06 -3.95 0.90
C LEU A 18 -11.05 -3.41 -0.13
N TYR A 19 -10.72 -3.44 -1.43
CA TYR A 19 -11.66 -3.00 -2.47
C TYR A 19 -12.85 -3.95 -2.64
N THR A 20 -12.66 -5.26 -2.52
CA THR A 20 -13.77 -6.21 -2.53
C THR A 20 -14.72 -5.93 -1.36
N GLY A 21 -14.19 -5.73 -0.15
CA GLY A 21 -14.98 -5.32 1.01
C GLY A 21 -15.73 -4.01 0.77
N PHE A 22 -15.04 -2.99 0.23
CA PHE A 22 -15.65 -1.72 -0.14
C PHE A 22 -16.83 -1.90 -1.10
N LEU A 23 -16.66 -2.67 -2.18
CA LEU A 23 -17.71 -2.91 -3.17
C LEU A 23 -18.92 -3.63 -2.57
N LEU A 24 -18.69 -4.64 -1.72
CA LEU A 24 -19.77 -5.37 -1.05
C LEU A 24 -20.53 -4.48 -0.05
N THR A 25 -19.82 -3.67 0.72
CA THR A 25 -20.45 -2.73 1.67
C THR A 25 -21.20 -1.64 0.93
N TYR A 26 -20.64 -1.11 -0.15
CA TYR A 26 -21.29 -0.11 -1.00
C TYR A 26 -22.58 -0.66 -1.63
N ALA A 27 -22.55 -1.86 -2.22
CA ALA A 27 -23.74 -2.49 -2.78
C ALA A 27 -24.83 -2.73 -1.73
N SER A 28 -24.43 -3.15 -0.53
CA SER A 28 -25.36 -3.34 0.60
C SER A 28 -25.99 -2.02 1.06
N LEU A 29 -25.19 -0.94 1.12
CA LEU A 29 -25.66 0.40 1.46
C LEU A 29 -26.62 0.94 0.40
N ASP A 30 -26.29 0.81 -0.88
CA ASP A 30 -27.12 1.25 -1.99
C ASP A 30 -28.49 0.55 -1.97
N MET A 31 -28.49 -0.77 -1.77
CA MET A 31 -29.72 -1.55 -1.61
C MET A 31 -30.53 -1.07 -0.39
N TRP A 32 -29.90 -0.82 0.76
CA TRP A 32 -30.59 -0.33 1.95
C TRP A 32 -31.20 1.06 1.75
N VAL A 33 -30.50 1.96 1.05
CA VAL A 33 -30.98 3.31 0.73
C VAL A 33 -32.13 3.26 -0.27
N TYR A 34 -32.06 2.38 -1.26
CA TYR A 34 -33.14 2.18 -2.23
C TYR A 34 -34.47 1.83 -1.55
N TYR A 35 -34.45 1.03 -0.47
CA TYR A 35 -35.64 0.71 0.32
C TYR A 35 -36.08 1.80 1.32
N GLN A 36 -35.30 2.88 1.49
CA GLN A 36 -35.56 3.94 2.47
C GLN A 36 -35.69 5.30 1.77
N ALA A 37 -36.91 5.66 1.33
CA ALA A 37 -37.17 6.87 0.54
C ALA A 37 -36.73 8.20 1.20
N ASP A 38 -36.76 8.27 2.54
CA ASP A 38 -36.54 9.52 3.29
C ASP A 38 -35.15 9.66 3.94
N LYS A 39 -34.21 8.74 3.68
CA LYS A 39 -32.91 8.70 4.41
C LYS A 39 -31.67 9.01 3.54
N LYS A 40 -31.85 9.77 2.46
CA LYS A 40 -30.77 10.07 1.49
C LYS A 40 -29.57 10.79 2.11
N ASP A 41 -29.76 11.63 3.12
CA ASP A 41 -28.65 12.34 3.78
C ASP A 41 -27.72 11.36 4.53
N TYR A 42 -28.28 10.34 5.19
CA TYR A 42 -27.50 9.30 5.85
C TYR A 42 -26.73 8.44 4.84
N ALA A 43 -27.25 8.27 3.63
CA ALA A 43 -26.56 7.55 2.56
C ALA A 43 -25.26 8.24 2.15
N ILE A 44 -25.31 9.56 1.96
CA ILE A 44 -24.15 10.36 1.56
C ILE A 44 -23.09 10.34 2.68
N LEU A 45 -23.50 10.51 3.94
CA LEU A 45 -22.59 10.41 5.07
C LEU A 45 -21.93 9.03 5.18
N ALA A 46 -22.71 7.96 5.00
CA ALA A 46 -22.18 6.58 5.01
C ALA A 46 -21.19 6.34 3.86
N LEU A 47 -21.48 6.86 2.66
CA LEU A 47 -20.59 6.77 1.50
C LEU A 47 -19.26 7.50 1.74
N VAL A 48 -19.32 8.74 2.22
CA VAL A 48 -18.13 9.54 2.53
C VAL A 48 -17.29 8.85 3.61
N PHE A 49 -17.94 8.33 4.65
CA PHE A 49 -17.26 7.56 5.70
C PHE A 49 -16.58 6.31 5.13
N LEU A 50 -17.29 5.51 4.33
CA LEU A 50 -16.76 4.30 3.71
C LEU A 50 -15.56 4.60 2.80
N LEU A 51 -15.64 5.64 1.97
CA LEU A 51 -14.54 6.09 1.12
C LEU A 51 -13.32 6.53 1.95
N THR A 52 -13.55 7.28 3.02
CA THR A 52 -12.49 7.79 3.89
C THR A 52 -11.75 6.65 4.58
N VAL A 53 -12.49 5.70 5.17
CA VAL A 53 -11.91 4.54 5.87
C VAL A 53 -11.14 3.63 4.91
N THR A 54 -11.74 3.26 3.78
CA THR A 54 -11.07 2.40 2.78
C THR A 54 -9.81 3.05 2.25
N THR A 55 -9.85 4.35 1.96
CA THR A 55 -8.68 5.12 1.53
C THR A 55 -7.60 5.05 2.61
N ALA A 56 -7.90 5.39 3.86
CA ALA A 56 -6.93 5.35 4.96
C ALA A 56 -6.26 3.97 5.11
N LEU A 57 -7.02 2.88 4.95
CA LEU A 57 -6.49 1.52 5.01
C LEU A 57 -5.54 1.21 3.84
N VAL A 58 -5.87 1.62 2.62
CA VAL A 58 -4.99 1.46 1.44
C VAL A 58 -3.70 2.29 1.60
N VAL A 59 -3.81 3.50 2.13
CA VAL A 59 -2.68 4.38 2.43
C VAL A 59 -1.71 3.70 3.41
N VAL A 60 -2.20 3.11 4.49
CA VAL A 60 -1.36 2.39 5.46
C VAL A 60 -0.56 1.25 4.79
N GLN A 61 -1.17 0.51 3.86
CA GLN A 61 -0.45 -0.55 3.13
C GLN A 61 0.59 0.02 2.17
N THR A 62 0.28 1.15 1.54
CA THR A 62 1.18 1.84 0.60
C THR A 62 2.39 2.42 1.32
N VAL A 63 2.19 3.05 2.48
CA VAL A 63 3.26 3.54 3.35
C VAL A 63 4.19 2.39 3.76
N LYS A 64 3.65 1.23 4.17
CA LYS A 64 4.46 0.03 4.44
C LYS A 64 5.31 -0.40 3.26
N ARG A 65 4.78 -0.33 2.04
CA ARG A 65 5.55 -0.63 0.82
C ARG A 65 6.61 0.43 0.52
N LEU A 66 6.35 1.68 0.83
CA LEU A 66 7.35 2.75 0.74
C LEU A 66 8.51 2.48 1.71
N HIS A 67 8.22 2.04 2.94
CA HIS A 67 9.24 1.55 3.88
C HIS A 67 10.06 0.39 3.29
N ASP A 68 9.44 -0.54 2.55
CA ASP A 68 10.16 -1.66 1.90
C ASP A 68 11.19 -1.22 0.83
N THR A 69 11.00 -0.03 0.24
CA THR A 69 11.92 0.57 -0.75
C THR A 69 13.00 1.46 -0.12
N ASN A 70 13.05 1.55 1.21
CA ASN A 70 13.94 2.45 1.96
C ASN A 70 13.74 3.96 1.66
N LEU A 71 12.68 4.32 0.91
CA LEU A 71 12.33 5.69 0.50
C LEU A 71 11.60 6.51 1.57
N THR A 72 11.76 6.14 2.83
CA THR A 72 11.28 6.93 3.98
C THR A 72 12.10 8.19 4.18
N GLY A 73 11.81 9.18 3.34
CA GLY A 73 12.17 10.57 3.55
C GLY A 73 10.89 11.38 3.71
N GLY A 74 10.15 11.18 4.80
CA GLY A 74 9.20 12.12 5.44
C GLY A 74 7.99 12.70 4.69
N TRP A 75 7.97 12.77 3.36
CA TRP A 75 7.08 13.68 2.62
C TRP A 75 6.13 12.99 1.63
N TRP A 76 6.44 11.75 1.23
CA TRP A 76 5.65 11.00 0.25
C TRP A 76 4.26 10.58 0.74
N TRP A 77 4.03 10.55 2.06
CA TRP A 77 2.72 10.18 2.62
C TRP A 77 1.67 11.28 2.46
N TRP A 78 2.06 12.55 2.27
CA TRP A 78 1.12 13.64 2.00
C TRP A 78 0.35 13.43 0.69
N LEU A 79 1.00 12.82 -0.31
CA LEU A 79 0.36 12.44 -1.58
C LEU A 79 -0.74 11.39 -1.40
N LEU A 80 -0.74 10.70 -0.26
CA LEU A 80 -1.71 9.66 0.07
C LEU A 80 -2.97 10.21 0.77
N VAL A 81 -2.95 11.46 1.25
CA VAL A 81 -4.07 12.08 1.98
C VAL A 81 -5.24 12.40 1.07
N VAL A 82 -4.98 12.73 -0.20
CA VAL A 82 -6.03 12.95 -1.20
C VAL A 82 -6.45 11.60 -1.77
N PRO A 83 -7.72 11.18 -1.68
CA PRO A 83 -8.14 9.84 -2.10
C PRO A 83 -7.76 9.53 -3.54
N ILE A 84 -7.95 10.46 -4.46
CA ILE A 84 -7.66 10.23 -5.89
C ILE A 84 -6.15 10.11 -6.12
N ILE A 85 -5.35 11.06 -5.63
CA ILE A 85 -3.90 11.10 -5.81
C ILE A 85 -3.23 9.93 -5.06
N GLY A 86 -3.73 9.61 -3.88
CA GLY A 86 -3.23 8.52 -3.05
C GLY A 86 -3.47 7.14 -3.65
N ASN A 87 -4.62 6.92 -4.26
CA ASN A 87 -4.90 5.69 -4.98
C ASN A 87 -4.03 5.56 -6.25
N LEU A 88 -3.85 6.64 -7.03
CA LEU A 88 -2.97 6.66 -8.21
C LEU A 88 -1.50 6.46 -7.86
N PHE A 89 -0.99 7.19 -6.86
CA PHE A 89 0.40 7.08 -6.41
C PHE A 89 0.66 5.72 -5.74
N GLY A 90 -0.31 5.23 -4.98
CA GLY A 90 -0.29 3.89 -4.38
C GLY A 90 -0.34 2.75 -5.40
N ALA A 91 -0.80 2.98 -6.63
CA ALA A 91 -0.72 2.01 -7.71
C ALA A 91 0.68 1.95 -8.38
N GLY A 92 1.45 3.04 -8.33
CA GLY A 92 2.79 3.13 -8.92
C GLY A 92 3.91 2.51 -8.07
N ILE A 93 3.93 2.76 -6.76
CA ILE A 93 4.95 2.23 -5.82
C ILE A 93 5.07 0.68 -5.82
N PRO A 94 3.99 -0.11 -5.93
CA PRO A 94 4.05 -1.57 -5.96
C PRO A 94 4.85 -2.14 -7.13
N LEU A 95 5.02 -1.37 -8.21
CA LEU A 95 5.79 -1.76 -9.38
C LEU A 95 7.30 -1.73 -9.09
N VAL A 96 7.74 -0.87 -8.16
CA VAL A 96 9.13 -0.78 -7.72
C VAL A 96 9.48 -1.99 -6.86
N ASP A 97 10.62 -2.60 -7.12
CA ASP A 97 11.11 -3.71 -6.33
C ASP A 97 11.76 -3.21 -5.03
N GLY A 98 11.47 -3.86 -3.90
CA GLY A 98 12.06 -3.50 -2.62
C GLY A 98 13.55 -3.82 -2.55
N THR A 99 14.28 -3.19 -1.64
CA THR A 99 15.74 -3.35 -1.47
C THR A 99 16.14 -4.82 -1.26
N ALA A 100 17.19 -5.30 -1.91
CA ALA A 100 17.78 -6.61 -1.64
C ALA A 100 18.55 -6.59 -0.31
N GLY A 101 18.53 -7.70 0.43
CA GLY A 101 19.14 -7.76 1.76
C GLY A 101 18.33 -7.09 2.88
N PRO A 102 18.82 -7.16 4.13
CA PRO A 102 18.18 -6.50 5.28
C PRO A 102 18.19 -4.97 5.12
N ASN A 103 17.12 -4.31 5.53
CA ASN A 103 17.04 -2.85 5.62
C ASN A 103 16.67 -2.43 7.06
N ARG A 104 16.62 -1.12 7.33
CA ARG A 104 16.24 -0.56 8.65
C ARG A 104 14.86 -0.98 9.17
N PHE A 105 14.01 -1.52 8.32
CA PHE A 105 12.66 -2.01 8.63
C PHE A 105 12.56 -3.54 8.74
N GLY A 106 13.67 -4.27 8.51
CA GLY A 106 13.78 -5.71 8.75
C GLY A 106 14.43 -6.50 7.60
N PRO A 107 14.49 -7.84 7.75
CA PRO A 107 15.10 -8.74 6.77
C PRO A 107 14.31 -8.81 5.46
N ASP A 108 14.98 -9.06 4.33
CA ASP A 108 14.33 -9.22 3.02
C ASP A 108 13.32 -10.38 3.05
N PRO A 109 12.04 -10.13 2.76
CA PRO A 109 11.03 -11.17 2.75
C PRO A 109 11.24 -12.15 1.59
N LYS A 110 12.00 -11.79 0.55
CA LYS A 110 12.46 -12.68 -0.52
C LYS A 110 13.78 -13.39 -0.18
N LYS A 111 14.40 -13.12 0.98
CA LYS A 111 15.70 -13.65 1.42
C LYS A 111 16.82 -13.45 0.39
N ARG A 112 16.78 -12.38 -0.41
CA ARG A 112 17.89 -12.06 -1.32
C ARG A 112 19.04 -11.54 -0.47
N LEU A 113 20.25 -12.00 -0.77
CA LEU A 113 21.45 -11.42 -0.20
C LEU A 113 21.59 -9.97 -0.69
N ALA A 114 22.15 -9.11 0.15
CA ALA A 114 22.70 -7.86 -0.37
C ALA A 114 23.78 -8.25 -1.40
N TYR A 115 23.84 -7.55 -2.53
CA TYR A 115 24.89 -7.81 -3.50
C TYR A 115 26.24 -7.58 -2.82
N SER A 116 27.01 -8.65 -2.65
CA SER A 116 28.42 -8.59 -2.29
C SER A 116 29.19 -8.75 -3.60
N PRO A 117 30.08 -7.80 -3.96
CA PRO A 117 30.99 -8.00 -5.08
C PRO A 117 31.76 -9.33 -4.88
N PRO A 118 32.05 -10.07 -5.95
CA PRO A 118 32.88 -11.25 -5.82
C PRO A 118 34.27 -10.81 -5.31
N ALA A 119 34.88 -11.59 -4.42
CA ALA A 119 36.09 -11.21 -3.65
C ALA A 119 37.30 -10.79 -4.50
N ASN A 120 37.27 -11.10 -5.80
CA ASN A 120 38.28 -10.77 -6.80
C ASN A 120 37.99 -9.48 -7.58
N ALA A 121 36.83 -8.83 -7.40
CA ALA A 121 36.51 -7.56 -8.06
C ALA A 121 37.32 -6.36 -7.52
N GLU A 122 37.85 -6.47 -6.29
CA GLU A 122 38.68 -5.43 -5.66
C GLU A 122 40.13 -5.43 -6.19
N ASN A 123 40.55 -6.51 -6.87
CA ASN A 123 41.90 -6.69 -7.43
C ASN A 123 41.96 -6.43 -8.95
N LEU A 124 40.90 -5.90 -9.56
CA LEU A 124 40.95 -5.53 -10.97
C LEU A 124 41.81 -4.26 -11.11
N PRO A 125 42.86 -4.27 -11.96
CA PRO A 125 43.63 -3.06 -12.21
C PRO A 125 42.68 -2.00 -12.78
N ILE A 126 42.67 -0.82 -12.17
CA ILE A 126 41.99 0.35 -12.72
C ILE A 126 42.77 0.73 -13.98
N ILE A 127 42.21 0.42 -15.15
CA ILE A 127 42.75 0.81 -16.47
C ILE A 127 42.39 2.27 -16.74
#